data_AF-A0A7C4BPK9-F1
#
_entry.id   AF-A0A7C4BPK9-F1
#
_cell.length_a   1.000
_cell.length_b   1.000
_cell.length_c   1.000
_cell.angle_alpha   90.00
_cell.angle_beta   90.00
_cell.angle_gamma   90.00
#
_symmetry.space_group_name_H-M   'P 1'
#
loop_
_entity.id
_entity.type
_entity.pdbx_description
1 polymer ?
#
loop_
_entity_poly.entity_id
_entity_poly.type
_entity_poly.pdbx_seq_one_letter_code
_entity_poly.pdbx_strand_id
1 'polypeptide(L)' 'MNVYDELGVKKVINGIATVTVLGGSIMPPEVVQAMVEAS' A
#
# COMPACT_ATOMS: atom_id res chain seq x y z
N MET A 1 16.72 -5.37 9.01
CA MET A 1 16.06 -4.24 8.34
C MET A 1 15.06 -4.83 7.36
N ASN A 2 13.83 -4.32 7.32
CA ASN A 2 12.80 -4.78 6.38
C ASN A 2 12.53 -3.69 5.32
N VAL A 3 11.83 -4.02 4.24
CA VAL A 3 11.57 -3.09 3.12
C VAL A 3 10.93 -1.76 3.55
N TYR A 4 10.10 -1.75 4.59
CA TYR A 4 9.49 -0.51 5.11
C TYR A 4 10.52 0.38 5.81
N ASP A 5 11.53 -0.22 6.45
CA ASP A 5 12.64 0.52 7.09
C ASP A 5 13.53 1.17 6.03
N GLU A 6 13.79 0.48 4.92
CA GLU A 6 14.57 1.00 3.78
C GLU A 6 13.85 2.15 3.07
N LEU A 7 12.52 2.06 2.95
CA LEU A 7 11.67 3.10 2.38
C LEU A 7 11.38 4.26 3.35
N GLY A 8 11.80 4.18 4.62
CA GLY A 8 11.56 5.22 5.63
C GLY A 8 10.09 5.39 6.04
N VAL A 9 9.27 4.34 5.90
CA VAL A 9 7.82 4.38 6.17
C VAL A 9 7.44 3.58 7.43
N LYS A 10 6.38 4.01 8.12
CA LYS A 10 5.89 3.36 9.35
C LYS A 10 4.76 2.37 9.06
N LYS A 11 4.80 1.22 9.73
CA LYS A 11 3.71 0.23 9.70
C LYS A 11 2.57 0.67 10.61
N VAL A 12 1.33 0.51 10.14
CA VAL A 12 0.11 0.85 10.88
C VAL A 12 -0.96 -0.21 10.67
N ILE A 13 -1.77 -0.48 11.69
CA ILE A 13 -3.02 -1.25 11.56
C ILE A 13 -4.15 -0.23 11.44
N ASN A 14 -4.84 -0.22 10.30
CA ASN A 14 -5.94 0.71 10.05
C ASN A 14 -7.27 0.11 10.51
N GLY A 15 -7.92 0.73 11.50
CA GLY A 15 -9.26 0.39 11.99
C GLY A 15 -10.32 1.47 11.75
N ILE A 16 -10.01 2.50 10.95
CA ILE A 16 -10.82 3.73 10.78
C ILE A 16 -11.47 3.86 9.39
N ALA A 17 -11.50 2.78 8.61
CA ALA A 17 -11.91 2.71 7.19
C ALA A 17 -10.90 3.31 6.19
N THR A 18 -11.32 3.55 4.94
CA THR A 18 -10.44 4.07 3.87
C THR A 18 -10.29 5.59 3.99
N VAL A 19 -9.09 6.06 4.30
CA VAL A 19 -8.83 7.49 4.60
C VAL A 19 -7.63 8.02 3.84
N THR A 20 -7.71 9.28 3.40
CA THR A 20 -6.67 9.95 2.60
C THR A 20 -5.32 10.00 3.31
N VAL A 21 -5.31 10.25 4.63
CA VAL A 21 -4.08 10.37 5.42
C VAL A 21 -3.29 9.06 5.51
N LEU A 22 -3.92 7.91 5.23
CA LEU A 22 -3.28 6.59 5.19
C LEU A 22 -3.15 6.03 3.76
N GLY A 23 -3.34 6.87 2.73
CA GLY A 23 -3.19 6.46 1.33
C GLY A 23 -4.49 5.98 0.66
N GLY A 24 -5.64 6.10 1.31
CA GLY A 24 -6.95 5.82 0.73
C GLY A 24 -7.25 4.32 0.63
N SER A 25 -7.80 3.90 -0.51
CA SER A 25 -8.18 2.52 -0.77
C SER A 25 -7.01 1.71 -1.30
N ILE A 26 -6.88 0.46 -0.85
CA ILE A 26 -5.88 -0.49 -1.36
C ILE A 26 -6.39 -1.06 -2.69
N MET A 27 -5.51 -1.13 -3.68
CA MET A 27 -5.83 -1.78 -4.96
C MET A 27 -5.95 -3.30 -4.77
N PRO A 28 -7.01 -3.93 -5.32
CA PRO A 28 -7.11 -5.39 -5.36
C PRO A 28 -5.91 -6.04 -6.08
N PRO A 29 -5.54 -7.30 -5.74
CA PRO A 29 -4.38 -7.97 -6.33
C PRO A 29 -4.39 -8.00 -7.87
N GLU A 30 -5.55 -8.18 -8.49
CA GLU A 30 -5.71 -8.20 -9.95
C GLU A 30 -5.33 -6.87 -10.61
N VAL A 31 -5.58 -5.74 -9.94
CA VAL A 31 -5.22 -4.41 -10.44
C VAL A 31 -3.70 -4.22 -10.37
N VAL A 32 -3.09 -4.62 -9.26
CA VAL A 32 -1.63 -4.55 -9.09
C VAL A 32 -0.92 -5.42 -10.12
N GLN A 33 -1.43 -6.63 -10.36
CA GLN A 33 -0.88 -7.54 -11.37
C GLN A 33 -0.93 -6.93 -12.78
N ALA A 34 -2.06 -6.34 -13.17
CA ALA A 34 -2.19 -5.67 -14.46
C ALA A 34 -1.21 -4.50 -14.64
N MET A 35 -0.88 -3.77 -13.57
CA MET A 35 0.13 -2.70 -13.62
C MET A 35 1.56 -3.23 -13.82
N VAL A 36 1.89 -4.37 -13.18
CA VAL A 36 3.19 -5.02 -13.35
C VAL A 36 3.35 -5.54 -14.77
N GLU A 37 2.31 -6.15 -15.34
CA GLU A 37 2.33 -6.65 -16.73
C GLU A 37 2.49 -5.54 -17.79
N ALA A 38 2.10 -4.31 -17.45
CA ALA A 38 2.19 -3.16 -18.34
C ALA A 38 3.53 -2.41 -18.28
N SER A 39 4.43 -2.75 -17.35
CA SER A 39 5.71 -2.06 -17.11
C SER A 39 6.88 -2.72 -17.85
#